data_AF-A0A2G9U7H2-F1
#
_entry.id   AF-A0A2G9U7H2-F1
#
_cell.length_a   1.000
_cell.length_b   1.000
_cell.length_c   1.000
_cell.angle_alpha   90.00
_cell.angle_beta   90.00
_cell.angle_gamma   90.00
#
_symmetry.space_group_name_H-M   'P 1'
#
loop_
_entity.id
_entity.type
_entity.pdbx_description
1 polymer ?
#
loop_
_entity_poly.entity_id
_entity_poly.type
_entity_poly.pdbx_seq_one_letter_code
_entity_poly.pdbx_strand_id
1 'polypeptide(L)'
;MDIVCQAKSGMGKTAVFVLATLQQLEPVDGEVSVLVMCHTRELAFQISKEYERFSKYLSAIKVAVFFGGMPIKKDEDLLRTNCPHIVVGTPGRTLALARSGKLKLDKIKYFVLDECDKMIGDADMRRDVQEIVKMTPQEKQVMMFSATLPKELRIVCKKFMQDVSYASSFSGFPHRSAVSCGKP
;
A
#
# COMPACT_ATOMS: atom_id res chain seq x y z
N MET A 1 2.02 -14.59 0.23
CA MET A 1 2.09 -14.39 -1.24
C MET A 1 2.01 -12.90 -1.51
N ASP A 2 3.11 -12.35 -1.98
CA ASP A 2 3.23 -10.94 -2.32
C ASP A 2 2.83 -10.68 -3.77
N ILE A 3 2.40 -9.45 -4.08
CA ILE A 3 1.84 -9.12 -5.40
C ILE A 3 2.60 -7.96 -6.01
N VAL A 4 3.08 -8.13 -7.24
CA VAL A 4 3.49 -7.02 -8.11
C VAL A 4 2.51 -6.96 -9.27
N CYS A 5 1.75 -5.87 -9.35
CA CYS A 5 0.76 -5.63 -10.38
C CYS A 5 1.17 -4.47 -11.29
N GLN A 6 1.36 -4.78 -12.58
CA GLN A 6 1.57 -3.77 -13.61
C GLN A 6 0.33 -3.63 -14.50
N ALA A 7 -0.36 -2.49 -14.41
CA ALA A 7 -1.52 -2.20 -15.23
C ALA A 7 -1.67 -0.70 -15.52
N LYS A 8 -2.23 -0.35 -16.69
CA LYS A 8 -2.42 1.05 -17.13
C LYS A 8 -3.26 1.87 -16.12
N SER A 9 -3.15 3.19 -16.18
CA SER A 9 -4.02 4.07 -15.40
C SER A 9 -5.50 3.82 -15.77
N GLY A 10 -6.40 3.98 -14.81
CA GLY A 10 -7.83 3.71 -15.00
C GLY A 10 -8.25 2.24 -14.96
N MET A 11 -7.33 1.28 -14.84
CA MET A 11 -7.64 -0.17 -14.78
C MET A 11 -8.08 -0.67 -13.40
N GLY A 12 -8.50 0.21 -12.49
CA GLY A 12 -9.02 -0.17 -11.17
C GLY A 12 -8.00 -0.75 -10.19
N LYS A 13 -6.69 -0.51 -10.36
CA LYS A 13 -5.62 -0.99 -9.44
C LYS A 13 -5.91 -0.65 -7.98
N THR A 14 -6.39 0.57 -7.73
CA THR A 14 -6.76 1.03 -6.38
C THR A 14 -7.86 0.17 -5.76
N ALA A 15 -8.92 -0.12 -6.52
CA ALA A 15 -10.01 -0.96 -6.05
C ALA A 15 -9.53 -2.39 -5.70
N VAL A 16 -8.55 -2.93 -6.43
CA VAL A 16 -7.99 -4.26 -6.15
C VAL A 16 -7.42 -4.33 -4.73
N PHE A 17 -6.49 -3.44 -4.36
CA PHE A 17 -5.89 -3.52 -3.02
C PHE A 17 -6.82 -3.01 -1.93
N VAL A 18 -7.69 -2.04 -2.23
CA VAL A 18 -8.68 -1.55 -1.24
C VAL A 18 -9.63 -2.70 -0.87
N LEU A 19 -10.21 -3.39 -1.84
CA LEU A 19 -11.10 -4.51 -1.57
C LEU A 19 -10.35 -5.70 -0.94
N ALA A 20 -9.15 -6.02 -1.44
CA ALA A 20 -8.37 -7.13 -0.91
C ALA A 20 -7.97 -6.91 0.57
N THR A 21 -7.59 -5.70 0.94
CA THR A 21 -7.22 -5.38 2.32
C THR A 21 -8.46 -5.28 3.21
N LEU A 22 -9.55 -4.64 2.77
CA LEU A 22 -10.80 -4.57 3.53
C LEU A 22 -11.39 -5.95 3.80
N GLN A 23 -11.34 -6.86 2.83
CA GLN A 23 -11.87 -8.22 2.96
C GLN A 23 -11.13 -9.06 4.02
N GLN A 24 -9.84 -8.80 4.22
CA GLN A 24 -8.99 -9.55 5.14
C GLN A 24 -8.68 -8.77 6.43
N LEU A 25 -9.23 -7.57 6.59
CA LEU A 25 -8.98 -6.71 7.74
C LEU A 25 -9.81 -7.18 8.93
N GLU A 26 -9.12 -7.51 10.01
CA GLU A 26 -9.70 -7.69 11.33
C GLU A 26 -9.38 -6.43 12.16
N PRO A 27 -10.33 -5.50 12.34
CA PRO A 27 -10.06 -4.25 13.03
C PRO A 27 -9.81 -4.49 14.52
N VAL A 28 -8.69 -3.97 15.01
CA VAL A 28 -8.34 -3.95 16.43
C VAL A 28 -8.14 -2.49 16.83
N ASP A 29 -8.92 -2.02 17.81
CA ASP A 29 -8.86 -0.63 18.25
C ASP A 29 -7.45 -0.28 18.74
N GLY A 30 -6.93 0.84 18.26
CA GLY A 30 -5.59 1.30 18.62
C GLY A 30 -4.46 0.75 17.73
N GLU A 31 -4.74 -0.19 16.83
CA GLU A 31 -3.73 -0.81 15.96
C GLU A 31 -3.90 -0.44 14.49
N VAL A 32 -2.78 -0.08 13.85
CA VAL A 32 -2.71 0.07 12.39
C VAL A 32 -2.33 -1.27 11.78
N SER A 33 -3.21 -1.83 10.95
CA SER A 33 -3.00 -3.11 10.27
C SER A 33 -2.65 -2.96 8.80
N VAL A 34 -3.11 -1.87 8.17
CA VAL A 34 -2.89 -1.60 6.74
C VAL A 34 -2.14 -0.28 6.59
N LEU A 35 -1.02 -0.31 5.88
CA LEU A 35 -0.29 0.88 5.48
C LEU A 35 -0.22 0.94 3.95
N VAL A 36 -0.80 1.99 3.37
CA VAL A 36 -0.72 2.30 1.95
C VAL A 36 0.15 3.54 1.76
N MET A 37 1.13 3.45 0.87
CA MET A 37 1.95 4.59 0.49
C MET A 37 1.85 4.91 -0.99
N CYS A 38 1.92 6.19 -1.30
CA CYS A 38 1.92 6.72 -2.65
C CYS A 38 2.77 8.00 -2.75
N HIS A 39 3.12 8.40 -3.97
CA HIS A 39 4.10 9.46 -4.21
C HIS A 39 3.54 10.89 -4.05
N THR A 40 2.22 11.11 -4.21
CA THR A 40 1.57 12.43 -4.15
C THR A 40 0.49 12.52 -3.09
N ARG A 41 0.18 13.76 -2.68
CA ARG A 41 -0.83 14.10 -1.68
C ARG A 41 -2.23 13.85 -2.23
N GLU A 42 -2.43 14.20 -3.49
CA GLU A 42 -3.67 14.08 -4.23
C GLU A 42 -4.05 12.60 -4.35
N LEU A 43 -3.09 11.74 -4.71
CA LEU A 43 -3.30 10.30 -4.79
C LEU A 43 -3.61 9.70 -3.42
N ALA A 44 -2.92 10.14 -2.35
CA ALA A 44 -3.21 9.67 -0.99
C ALA A 44 -4.66 9.96 -0.58
N PHE A 45 -5.15 11.16 -0.90
CA PHE A 45 -6.53 11.55 -0.62
C PHE A 45 -7.53 10.76 -1.49
N GLN A 46 -7.22 10.53 -2.76
CA GLN A 46 -8.07 9.71 -3.63
C GLN A 46 -8.19 8.26 -3.11
N ILE A 47 -7.07 7.66 -2.71
CA ILE A 47 -7.06 6.30 -2.14
C ILE A 47 -7.85 6.27 -0.83
N SER A 48 -7.71 7.27 0.06
CA SER A 48 -8.48 7.30 1.30
C SER A 48 -9.98 7.40 1.03
N LYS A 49 -10.40 8.15 0.01
CA LYS A 49 -11.81 8.22 -0.41
C LYS A 49 -12.34 6.91 -0.99
N GLU A 50 -11.51 6.14 -1.69
CA GLU A 50 -11.89 4.79 -2.13
C GLU A 50 -12.09 3.86 -0.92
N TYR A 51 -11.20 3.90 0.08
CA TYR A 51 -11.41 3.15 1.32
C TYR A 51 -12.72 3.55 2.01
N GLU A 52 -12.97 4.86 2.22
CA GLU A 52 -14.22 5.35 2.82
C GLU A 52 -15.46 4.88 2.03
N ARG A 53 -15.39 4.90 0.69
CA ARG A 53 -16.51 4.46 -0.17
C ARG A 53 -16.80 2.98 0.00
N PHE A 54 -15.78 2.14 0.02
CA PHE A 54 -15.94 0.69 0.13
C PHE A 54 -16.17 0.22 1.57
N SER A 55 -15.74 0.98 2.57
CA SER A 55 -15.99 0.69 4.00
C SER A 55 -17.27 1.33 4.53
N LYS A 56 -18.14 1.90 3.67
CA LYS A 56 -19.36 2.61 4.06
C LYS A 56 -20.25 1.84 5.05
N TYR A 57 -20.33 0.52 4.90
CA TYR A 57 -21.14 -0.36 5.76
C TYR A 57 -20.32 -1.09 6.83
N LEU A 58 -19.04 -0.75 6.98
CA LEU A 58 -18.10 -1.31 7.94
C LEU A 58 -17.74 -0.25 8.98
N SER A 59 -18.69 0.08 9.86
CA SER A 59 -18.61 1.23 10.79
C SER A 59 -17.44 1.19 11.77
N ALA A 60 -16.87 0.01 12.03
CA ALA A 60 -15.68 -0.13 12.85
C ALA A 60 -14.40 0.33 12.14
N ILE A 61 -14.37 0.37 10.81
CA ILE A 61 -13.14 0.67 10.06
C ILE A 61 -12.87 2.18 10.08
N LYS A 62 -11.65 2.53 10.51
CA LYS A 62 -11.16 3.90 10.60
C LYS A 62 -10.00 4.05 9.63
N VAL A 63 -10.03 5.11 8.83
CA VAL A 63 -9.02 5.40 7.81
C VAL A 63 -8.49 6.80 8.06
N ALA A 64 -7.16 6.97 8.02
CA ALA A 64 -6.54 8.30 8.08
C ALA A 64 -5.57 8.50 6.92
N VAL A 65 -5.39 9.76 6.54
CA VAL A 65 -4.46 10.17 5.49
C VAL A 65 -3.39 11.10 6.07
N PHE A 66 -2.12 10.80 5.82
CA PHE A 66 -0.98 11.59 6.33
C PHE A 66 -0.05 12.02 5.20
N PHE A 67 0.13 13.34 5.05
CA PHE A 67 1.05 13.90 4.07
C PHE A 67 1.63 15.26 4.51
N GLY A 68 2.71 15.68 3.86
CA GLY A 68 3.40 16.94 4.12
C GLY A 68 2.58 18.22 3.82
N GLY A 69 2.96 19.35 4.42
CA GLY A 69 2.34 20.66 4.17
C GLY A 69 1.24 21.05 5.17
N MET A 70 0.89 20.17 6.10
CA MET A 70 0.05 20.48 7.27
C MET A 70 0.83 20.28 8.58
N PRO A 71 0.46 20.95 9.69
CA PRO A 71 1.12 20.75 10.98
C PRO A 71 1.04 19.28 11.43
N ILE A 72 2.20 18.65 11.67
CA ILE A 72 2.30 17.24 12.06
C ILE A 72 1.54 16.93 13.36
N LYS A 73 1.45 17.91 14.27
CA LYS A 73 0.75 17.78 15.56
C LYS A 73 -0.71 17.33 15.41
N LYS A 74 -1.40 17.73 14.33
CA LYS A 74 -2.77 17.29 14.05
C LYS A 74 -2.84 15.77 13.80
N ASP A 75 -1.86 15.23 13.09
CA ASP A 75 -1.76 13.80 12.81
C ASP A 75 -1.41 13.03 14.10
N GLU A 76 -0.51 13.58 14.92
CA GLU A 76 -0.16 12.99 16.23
C GLU A 76 -1.35 12.95 17.20
N ASP A 77 -2.16 14.03 17.22
CA ASP A 77 -3.36 14.12 18.04
C ASP A 77 -4.43 13.10 17.57
N LEU A 78 -4.59 12.94 16.25
CA LEU A 78 -5.47 11.93 15.68
C LEU A 78 -5.02 10.52 16.05
N LEU A 79 -3.73 10.20 15.89
CA LEU A 79 -3.17 8.89 16.24
C LEU A 79 -3.36 8.56 17.72
N ARG A 80 -3.27 9.57 18.60
CA ARG A 80 -3.47 9.40 20.04
C ARG A 80 -4.93 9.17 20.43
N THR A 81 -5.86 9.89 19.80
CA THR A 81 -7.27 9.94 20.24
C THR A 81 -8.19 9.03 19.45
N ASN A 82 -7.88 8.79 18.17
CA ASN A 82 -8.70 8.01 17.26
C ASN A 82 -7.80 7.28 16.24
N CYS A 83 -6.97 6.37 16.75
CA CYS A 83 -6.03 5.60 15.94
C CYS A 83 -6.77 4.85 14.82
N PRO A 84 -6.37 5.00 13.55
CA PRO A 84 -6.99 4.34 12.42
C PRO A 84 -6.51 2.89 12.27
N HIS A 85 -7.32 2.05 11.62
CA HIS A 85 -6.93 0.70 11.23
C HIS A 85 -6.13 0.71 9.92
N ILE A 86 -6.40 1.71 9.08
CA ILE A 86 -5.82 1.89 7.75
C ILE A 86 -5.19 3.27 7.68
N VAL A 87 -3.89 3.32 7.36
CA VAL A 87 -3.16 4.57 7.10
C VAL A 87 -2.83 4.65 5.62
N VAL A 88 -3.14 5.79 5.00
CA VAL A 88 -2.71 6.14 3.65
C VAL A 88 -1.78 7.34 3.75
N GLY A 89 -0.62 7.35 3.11
CA GLY A 89 0.24 8.52 3.24
C GLY A 89 1.43 8.61 2.30
N THR A 90 2.11 9.75 2.35
CA THR A 90 3.38 9.94 1.65
C THR A 90 4.57 9.52 2.53
N PRO A 91 5.65 8.97 1.94
CA PRO A 91 6.77 8.41 2.71
C PRO A 91 7.33 9.35 3.79
N GLY A 92 7.64 10.60 3.45
CA GLY A 92 8.26 11.53 4.39
C GLY A 92 7.41 11.84 5.64
N ARG A 93 6.08 12.00 5.50
CA ARG A 93 5.21 12.24 6.66
C ARG A 93 5.03 10.98 7.50
N THR A 94 4.79 9.85 6.84
CA THR A 94 4.65 8.55 7.51
C THR A 94 5.90 8.21 8.31
N LEU A 95 7.08 8.39 7.73
CA LEU A 95 8.35 8.15 8.42
C LEU A 95 8.54 9.09 9.61
N ALA A 96 8.22 10.38 9.47
CA ALA A 96 8.33 11.34 10.57
C ALA A 96 7.47 10.93 11.77
N LEU A 97 6.22 10.49 11.53
CA LEU A 97 5.30 10.02 12.57
C LEU A 97 5.77 8.69 13.19
N ALA A 98 6.36 7.81 12.38
CA ALA A 98 6.89 6.53 12.86
C ALA A 98 8.14 6.75 13.75
N ARG A 99 9.06 7.61 13.32
CA ARG A 99 10.28 7.96 14.07
C ARG A 99 9.98 8.65 15.40
N SER A 100 8.93 9.46 15.48
CA SER A 100 8.50 10.09 16.74
C SER A 100 7.77 9.11 17.68
N GLY A 101 7.56 7.85 17.25
CA GLY A 101 6.85 6.83 18.01
C GLY A 101 5.34 7.05 18.10
N LYS A 102 4.79 8.01 17.34
CA LYS A 102 3.35 8.33 17.34
C LYS A 102 2.56 7.41 16.43
N LEU A 103 3.15 7.01 15.30
CA LEU A 103 2.62 5.97 14.43
C LEU A 103 3.35 4.66 14.72
N LYS A 104 2.65 3.72 15.34
CA LYS A 104 3.17 2.37 15.58
C LYS A 104 2.96 1.50 14.33
N LEU A 105 4.01 0.83 13.88
CA LEU A 105 4.03 0.03 12.65
C LEU A 105 4.25 -1.47 12.90
N ASP A 106 4.35 -1.87 14.16
CA ASP A 106 4.61 -3.24 14.64
C ASP A 106 3.43 -4.21 14.42
N LYS A 107 2.27 -3.69 14.02
CA LYS A 107 1.04 -4.47 13.75
C LYS A 107 0.63 -4.49 12.29
N ILE A 108 1.47 -3.95 11.39
CA ILE A 108 1.19 -3.94 9.96
C ILE A 108 1.15 -5.38 9.42
N LYS A 109 -0.03 -5.78 8.94
CA LYS A 109 -0.28 -7.04 8.23
C LYS A 109 -0.25 -6.85 6.71
N TYR A 110 -0.59 -5.65 6.23
CA TYR A 110 -0.66 -5.33 4.81
C TYR A 110 0.12 -4.05 4.49
N PHE A 111 1.09 -4.15 3.59
CA PHE A 111 1.90 -3.03 3.14
C PHE A 111 1.74 -2.83 1.64
N VAL A 112 1.18 -1.69 1.24
CA VAL A 112 0.84 -1.40 -0.15
C VAL A 112 1.66 -0.20 -0.66
N LEU A 113 2.24 -0.33 -1.84
CA LEU A 113 2.83 0.79 -2.57
C LEU A 113 2.07 1.00 -3.88
N ASP A 114 1.40 2.15 -4.03
CA ASP A 114 0.79 2.56 -5.29
C ASP A 114 1.66 3.58 -6.02
N GLU A 115 1.75 3.44 -7.34
CA GLU A 115 2.77 4.09 -8.17
C GLU A 115 4.20 3.88 -7.65
N CYS A 116 4.51 2.61 -7.37
CA CYS A 116 5.77 2.23 -6.73
C CYS A 116 7.01 2.60 -7.55
N ASP A 117 6.92 2.69 -8.88
CA ASP A 117 8.01 3.14 -9.74
C ASP A 117 8.41 4.60 -9.49
N LYS A 118 7.43 5.47 -9.23
CA LYS A 118 7.69 6.87 -8.88
C LYS A 118 8.36 6.97 -7.52
N MET A 119 7.85 6.23 -6.52
CA MET A 119 8.43 6.25 -5.18
C MET A 119 9.82 5.62 -5.09
N ILE A 120 10.04 4.49 -5.76
CA ILE A 120 11.32 3.77 -5.71
C ILE A 120 12.36 4.38 -6.67
N GLY A 121 11.91 5.06 -7.72
CA GLY A 121 12.78 5.81 -8.64
C GLY A 121 13.38 7.07 -8.01
N ASP A 122 12.65 7.73 -7.11
CA ASP A 122 13.16 8.84 -6.32
C ASP A 122 14.04 8.33 -5.16
N ALA A 123 15.28 8.83 -5.07
CA ALA A 123 16.26 8.32 -4.12
C ALA A 123 15.89 8.60 -2.66
N ASP A 124 15.27 9.74 -2.36
CA ASP A 124 14.91 10.14 -1.02
C ASP A 124 13.63 9.43 -0.58
N MET A 125 12.61 9.37 -1.44
CA MET A 125 11.40 8.57 -1.15
C MET A 125 11.73 7.08 -0.98
N ARG A 126 12.63 6.54 -1.80
CA ARG A 126 13.07 5.14 -1.66
C ARG A 126 13.73 4.88 -0.30
N ARG A 127 14.57 5.80 0.18
CA ARG A 127 15.21 5.68 1.50
C ARG A 127 14.15 5.69 2.59
N ASP A 128 13.19 6.60 2.51
CA ASP A 128 12.10 6.69 3.47
C ASP A 128 11.25 5.41 3.50
N VAL A 129 10.87 4.89 2.32
CA VAL A 129 10.14 3.62 2.19
C VAL A 129 10.93 2.45 2.81
N GLN A 130 12.23 2.37 2.54
CA GLN A 130 13.10 1.33 3.11
C GLN A 130 13.15 1.38 4.63
N GLU A 131 13.18 2.56 5.21
CA GLU A 131 13.18 2.70 6.66
C GLU A 131 11.82 2.32 7.26
N ILE A 132 10.73 2.78 6.67
CA ILE A 132 9.37 2.41 7.10
C ILE A 132 9.20 0.89 7.04
N VAL A 133 9.61 0.22 5.97
CA VAL A 133 9.49 -1.24 5.85
C VAL A 133 10.26 -1.96 6.95
N LYS A 134 11.43 -1.46 7.37
CA LYS A 134 12.20 -2.03 8.50
C LYS A 134 11.50 -1.88 9.85
N MET A 135 10.60 -0.90 9.99
CA MET A 135 9.81 -0.68 11.21
C MET A 135 8.53 -1.54 11.26
N THR A 136 8.24 -2.30 10.19
CA THR A 136 7.09 -3.22 10.13
C THR A 136 7.51 -4.68 10.38
N PRO A 137 6.58 -5.58 10.77
CA PRO A 137 6.84 -7.01 10.88
C PRO A 137 7.44 -7.61 9.62
N GLN A 138 8.25 -8.66 9.77
CA GLN A 138 8.77 -9.42 8.62
C GLN A 138 7.64 -10.15 7.90
N GLU A 139 6.76 -10.81 8.67
CA GLU A 139 5.58 -11.50 8.17
C GLU A 139 4.44 -10.50 7.96
N LYS A 140 4.28 -10.08 6.70
CA LYS A 140 3.20 -9.21 6.23
C LYS A 140 3.02 -9.44 4.73
N GLN A 141 1.83 -9.17 4.21
CA GLN A 141 1.59 -9.18 2.78
C GLN A 141 2.04 -7.85 2.17
N VAL A 142 2.91 -7.92 1.16
CA VAL A 142 3.36 -6.75 0.41
C VAL A 142 2.73 -6.74 -0.98
N MET A 143 2.10 -5.62 -1.33
CA MET A 143 1.50 -5.41 -2.64
C MET A 143 2.05 -4.14 -3.29
N MET A 144 2.50 -4.23 -4.53
CA MET A 144 3.00 -3.10 -5.29
C MET A 144 2.27 -2.94 -6.60
N PHE A 145 1.85 -1.71 -6.88
CA PHE A 145 1.07 -1.34 -8.05
C PHE A 145 1.80 -0.24 -8.81
N SER A 146 1.86 -0.37 -10.13
CA SER A 146 2.40 0.66 -11.00
C SER A 146 1.87 0.53 -12.43
N ALA A 147 1.83 1.64 -13.17
CA ALA A 147 1.60 1.60 -14.62
C ALA A 147 2.85 1.14 -15.38
N THR A 148 4.03 1.52 -14.89
CA THR A 148 5.31 1.34 -15.57
C THR A 148 6.32 0.76 -14.60
N LEU A 149 6.76 -0.48 -14.81
CA LEU A 149 7.74 -1.10 -13.91
C LEU A 149 8.97 -1.60 -14.69
N PRO A 150 9.97 -0.71 -14.93
CA PRO A 150 11.24 -1.07 -15.56
C PRO A 150 11.95 -2.21 -14.83
N LYS A 151 12.74 -3.00 -15.57
CA LYS A 151 13.43 -4.18 -15.01
C LYS A 151 14.33 -3.83 -13.80
N GLU A 152 14.98 -2.67 -13.83
CA GLU A 152 15.85 -2.20 -12.75
C GLU A 152 15.06 -1.96 -11.45
N LEU A 153 13.90 -1.30 -11.55
CA LEU A 153 13.05 -1.07 -10.40
C LEU A 153 12.43 -2.36 -9.87
N ARG A 154 12.15 -3.35 -10.74
CA ARG A 154 11.67 -4.68 -10.31
C ARG A 154 12.65 -5.36 -9.36
N ILE A 155 13.96 -5.23 -9.58
CA ILE A 155 14.99 -5.81 -8.71
C ILE A 155 14.95 -5.15 -7.33
N VAL A 156 14.73 -3.83 -7.29
CA VAL A 156 14.62 -3.09 -6.03
C VAL A 156 13.34 -3.46 -5.30
N CYS A 157 12.21 -3.54 -6.00
CA CYS A 157 10.91 -3.96 -5.45
C CYS A 157 10.96 -5.35 -4.81
N LYS A 158 11.66 -6.30 -5.44
CA LYS A 158 11.86 -7.65 -4.89
C LYS A 158 12.53 -7.67 -3.52
N LYS A 159 13.34 -6.66 -3.17
CA LYS A 159 14.01 -6.61 -1.86
C LYS A 159 13.06 -6.33 -0.70
N PHE A 160 11.84 -5.86 -0.98
CA PHE A 160 10.83 -5.59 0.03
C PHE A 160 9.84 -6.74 0.22
N MET A 161 9.97 -7.83 -0.56
CA MET A 161 8.93 -8.85 -0.70
C MET A 161 9.47 -10.26 -0.42
N GLN A 162 8.56 -11.17 -0.11
CA GLN A 162 8.78 -12.61 0.05
C GLN A 162 7.76 -13.39 -0.79
N ASP A 163 8.21 -14.40 -1.53
CA ASP A 163 7.37 -15.28 -2.36
C ASP A 163 6.39 -14.52 -3.29
N VAL A 164 6.95 -13.89 -4.33
CA VAL A 164 6.29 -12.87 -5.17
C VAL A 164 5.57 -13.46 -6.35
N SER A 165 4.29 -13.09 -6.50
CA SER A 165 3.51 -13.29 -7.71
C SER A 165 3.46 -12.05 -8.58
N TYR A 166 3.62 -12.24 -9.88
CA TYR A 166 3.62 -11.17 -10.89
C TYR A 166 2.34 -11.21 -11.71
N ALA A 167 1.60 -10.11 -11.69
CA ALA A 167 0.47 -9.86 -12.58
C ALA A 167 0.81 -8.70 -13.53
N SER A 168 0.68 -8.92 -14.83
CA SER A 168 0.87 -7.87 -15.84
C SER A 168 -0.23 -7.91 -16.88
N SER A 169 -0.95 -6.81 -17.08
CA SER A 169 -1.91 -6.68 -18.17
C SER A 169 -1.19 -6.25 -19.45
N PHE A 170 -0.78 -7.22 -20.29
CA PHE A 170 -0.38 -6.93 -21.66
C PHE A 170 -1.63 -6.72 -22.52
N SER A 171 -1.81 -5.53 -23.09
CA SER A 171 -2.71 -5.33 -24.22
C SER A 171 -2.08 -6.00 -25.44
N GLY A 172 -2.34 -7.30 -25.59
CA GLY A 172 -1.82 -8.16 -26.64
C GLY A 172 -2.19 -9.61 -26.39
N PHE A 173 -3.49 -9.92 -26.44
CA PHE A 173 -3.96 -11.30 -26.64
C PHE A 173 -3.77 -11.66 -28.12
N PRO A 174 -2.94 -12.64 -28.51
CA PRO A 174 -3.38 -13.60 -29.51
C PRO A 174 -4.42 -14.51 -28.85
N HIS A 175 -5.43 -14.88 -29.62
CA HIS A 175 -6.47 -15.80 -29.22
C HIS A 175 -5.92 -17.06 -28.52
N ARG A 176 -6.68 -17.48 -27.50
CA ARG A 176 -6.61 -18.75 -26.78
C ARG A 176 -5.99 -19.91 -27.56
N SER A 177 -5.16 -20.70 -26.90
CA SER A 177 -5.08 -22.15 -27.11
C SER A 177 -4.83 -22.84 -25.77
N ALA A 178 -5.89 -23.53 -25.33
CA ALA A 178 -5.98 -24.64 -24.38
C ALA A 178 -4.95 -24.77 -23.24
N VAL A 179 -5.46 -24.61 -22.01
CA VAL A 179 -4.99 -25.36 -20.84
C VAL A 179 -5.37 -26.83 -21.09
N SER A 180 -4.38 -27.70 -21.28
CA SER A 180 -4.58 -29.14 -21.15
C SER A 180 -4.61 -29.47 -19.65
N CYS A 181 -5.80 -29.67 -19.12
CA CYS A 181 -5.97 -30.37 -17.85
C CYS A 181 -5.54 -31.81 -18.06
N GLY A 182 -4.31 -32.12 -17.65
CA GLY A 182 -3.93 -33.47 -17.28
C GLY A 182 -4.78 -33.90 -16.09
N LYS A 183 -5.48 -35.02 -16.25
CA LYS A 183 -6.00 -35.85 -15.17
C LYS A 183 -5.49 -37.28 -15.41
N PRO A 184 -5.33 -38.06 -14.33
CA PRO A 184 -4.28 -39.07 -14.17
C PRO A 184 -4.38 -40.27 -15.12
#